data_AF-A0A3B9P938-F1
#
_entry.id   AF-A0A3B9P938-F1
#
_cell.length_a   1.000
_cell.length_b   1.000
_cell.length_c   1.000
_cell.angle_alpha   90.00
_cell.angle_beta   90.00
_cell.angle_gamma   90.00
#
_symmetry.space_group_name_H-M   'P 1'
#
loop_
_entity.id
_entity.type
_entity.pdbx_description
1 polymer ?
#
loop_
_entity_poly.entity_id
_entity_poly.type
_entity_poly.pdbx_seq_one_letter_code
_entity_poly.pdbx_strand_id
1 'polypeptide(L)'
;MPQKIIFDCDNTLGIPLKEVDDGLTLLYLLGVPELDLLGITTTFGNGRIDQVYPQTLKLVKQLNLDIPMLKGEGQPGQSPDTPAAHFLVEAANRHPGEIILLATGPLGNLYAASKLDPDFFHKLNGICVMGGYLKPVKLGYRDLKELNFSANPQAAHSVLY
;
A
#
# COMPACT_ATOMS: atom_id res chain seq x y z
N MET A 1 0.61 -23.14 -7.47
CA MET A 1 -0.57 -22.37 -6.99
C MET A 1 -0.32 -20.91 -7.30
N PRO A 2 -1.34 -20.12 -7.62
CA PRO A 2 -1.15 -18.68 -7.82
C PRO A 2 -0.62 -18.04 -6.53
N GLN A 3 0.23 -17.04 -6.69
CA GLN A 3 0.90 -16.33 -5.61
C GLN A 3 -0.05 -15.28 -5.03
N LYS A 4 -0.33 -15.38 -3.73
CA LYS A 4 -1.25 -14.48 -3.03
C LYS A 4 -0.60 -13.12 -2.86
N ILE A 5 -1.29 -12.06 -3.25
CA ILE A 5 -0.82 -10.69 -3.13
C ILE A 5 -1.86 -9.80 -2.45
N ILE A 6 -1.40 -8.92 -1.56
CA ILE A 6 -2.17 -7.78 -1.05
C ILE A 6 -1.51 -6.51 -1.57
N PHE A 7 -2.33 -5.57 -2.04
CA PHE A 7 -1.86 -4.30 -2.59
C PHE A 7 -2.18 -3.14 -1.64
N ASP A 8 -1.15 -2.51 -1.08
CA ASP A 8 -1.23 -1.34 -0.22
C ASP A 8 -0.82 -0.08 -1.01
N CYS A 9 -1.75 0.85 -1.24
CA CYS A 9 -1.53 1.96 -2.17
C CYS A 9 -2.18 3.29 -1.78
N ASP A 10 -1.74 4.37 -2.41
CA ASP A 10 -2.26 5.73 -2.28
C ASP A 10 -2.89 6.24 -3.59
N ASN A 11 -3.56 5.33 -4.30
CA ASN A 11 -4.08 5.56 -5.65
C ASN A 11 -4.93 6.82 -5.83
N THR A 12 -4.54 7.61 -6.83
CA THR A 12 -5.24 8.80 -7.31
C THR A 12 -5.61 8.77 -8.79
N LEU A 13 -5.45 7.63 -9.49
CA LEU A 13 -5.79 7.48 -10.91
C LEU A 13 -7.24 7.89 -11.15
N GLY A 14 -7.45 8.92 -11.97
CA GLY A 14 -8.76 9.47 -12.32
C GLY A 14 -9.14 10.76 -11.59
N ILE A 15 -8.27 11.27 -10.70
CA ILE A 15 -8.36 12.64 -10.18
C ILE A 15 -7.55 13.57 -11.10
N PRO A 16 -8.09 14.73 -11.54
CA PRO A 16 -7.37 15.65 -12.40
C PRO A 16 -6.04 16.12 -11.79
N LEU A 17 -4.98 16.13 -12.61
CA LEU A 17 -3.63 16.58 -12.25
C LEU A 17 -2.95 15.76 -11.12
N LYS A 18 -3.39 14.52 -10.93
CA LYS A 18 -2.81 13.58 -9.97
C LYS A 18 -2.13 12.40 -10.66
N GLU A 19 -1.32 11.74 -9.86
CA GLU A 19 -0.53 10.56 -10.15
C GLU A 19 -1.45 9.37 -10.49
N VAL A 20 -0.94 8.49 -11.36
CA VAL A 20 -1.72 7.43 -12.02
C VAL A 20 -1.16 6.03 -11.80
N ASP A 21 0.04 5.95 -11.26
CA ASP A 21 0.91 4.78 -11.16
C ASP A 21 0.32 3.68 -10.30
N ASP A 22 -0.30 3.97 -9.15
CA ASP A 22 -0.97 2.94 -8.34
C ASP A 22 -2.15 2.29 -9.07
N GLY A 23 -2.95 3.10 -9.77
CA GLY A 23 -4.09 2.60 -10.54
C GLY A 23 -3.63 1.76 -11.72
N LEU A 24 -2.55 2.15 -12.39
CA LEU A 24 -1.90 1.31 -13.41
C LEU A 24 -1.34 0.02 -12.79
N THR A 25 -0.73 0.10 -11.62
CA THR A 25 -0.22 -1.06 -10.88
C THR A 25 -1.33 -2.07 -10.62
N LEU A 26 -2.51 -1.63 -10.18
CA LEU A 26 -3.68 -2.51 -10.04
C LEU A 26 -4.03 -3.21 -11.36
N LEU A 27 -4.05 -2.49 -12.48
CA LEU A 27 -4.32 -3.09 -13.79
C LEU A 27 -3.27 -4.13 -14.19
N TYR A 28 -1.98 -3.87 -13.89
CA TYR A 28 -0.91 -4.84 -14.11
C TYR A 28 -1.11 -6.10 -13.26
N LEU A 29 -1.42 -5.95 -11.97
CA LEU A 29 -1.67 -7.09 -11.07
C LEU A 29 -2.81 -7.98 -11.60
N LEU A 30 -3.90 -7.38 -12.06
CA LEU A 30 -5.05 -8.10 -12.62
C LEU A 30 -4.73 -8.78 -13.96
N GLY A 31 -3.72 -8.31 -14.68
CA GLY A 31 -3.26 -8.87 -15.95
C GLY A 31 -2.31 -10.07 -15.82
N VAL A 32 -1.85 -10.40 -14.60
CA VAL A 32 -0.92 -11.51 -14.35
C VAL A 32 -1.70 -12.71 -13.81
N PRO A 33 -1.95 -13.76 -14.61
CA PRO A 33 -2.79 -14.89 -14.20
C PRO A 33 -2.21 -15.73 -13.06
N GLU A 34 -0.91 -15.62 -12.80
CA GLU A 34 -0.24 -16.29 -11.68
C GLU A 34 -0.42 -15.57 -10.34
N LEU A 35 -1.00 -14.36 -10.32
CA LEU A 35 -1.26 -13.60 -9.10
C LEU A 35 -2.72 -13.75 -8.65
N ASP A 36 -2.90 -13.93 -7.35
CA ASP A 36 -4.20 -13.93 -6.68
C ASP A 36 -4.30 -12.70 -5.77
N LEU A 37 -4.99 -11.66 -6.24
CA LEU A 37 -5.17 -10.40 -5.51
C LEU A 37 -6.22 -10.59 -4.40
N LEU A 38 -5.75 -10.77 -3.17
CA LEU A 38 -6.61 -11.03 -2.01
C LEU A 38 -7.36 -9.80 -1.50
N GLY A 39 -6.84 -8.60 -1.76
CA GLY A 39 -7.43 -7.36 -1.28
C GLY A 39 -6.53 -6.16 -1.48
N ILE A 40 -7.12 -4.99 -1.22
CA ILE A 40 -6.46 -3.69 -1.34
C ILE A 40 -6.57 -2.95 -0.01
N THR A 41 -5.46 -2.41 0.46
CA THR A 41 -5.43 -1.45 1.56
C THR A 41 -5.02 -0.09 1.03
N THR A 42 -5.56 0.97 1.62
CA THR A 42 -5.28 2.34 1.16
C THR A 42 -4.60 3.17 2.23
N THR A 43 -3.70 4.05 1.81
CA THR A 43 -3.00 5.02 2.66
C THR A 43 -3.01 6.41 2.00
N PHE A 44 -2.56 7.44 2.72
CA PHE A 44 -2.34 8.78 2.16
C PHE A 44 -1.01 8.85 1.41
N GLY A 45 -0.74 9.91 0.65
CA GLY A 45 0.52 10.10 -0.07
C GLY A 45 0.31 11.06 -1.24
N ASN A 46 0.15 10.52 -2.44
CA ASN A 46 -0.30 11.19 -3.66
C ASN A 46 -1.58 12.01 -3.43
N GLY A 47 -2.46 11.53 -2.55
CA GLY A 47 -3.64 12.24 -2.07
C GLY A 47 -3.83 12.12 -0.57
N ARG A 48 -4.77 12.91 -0.05
CA ARG A 48 -5.30 12.65 1.30
C ARG A 48 -6.11 11.35 1.28
N ILE A 49 -6.18 10.62 2.39
CA ILE A 49 -6.93 9.36 2.44
C ILE A 49 -8.44 9.51 2.14
N ASP A 50 -9.00 10.70 2.37
CA ASP A 50 -10.38 11.05 2.01
C ASP A 50 -10.58 11.27 0.50
N GLN A 51 -9.50 11.37 -0.28
CA GLN A 51 -9.49 11.35 -1.74
C GLN A 51 -9.11 9.97 -2.28
N VAL A 52 -8.06 9.36 -1.73
CA VAL A 52 -7.52 8.06 -2.17
C VAL A 52 -8.56 6.96 -2.04
N TYR A 53 -9.18 6.81 -0.85
CA TYR A 53 -10.12 5.72 -0.60
C TYR A 53 -11.33 5.76 -1.56
N PRO A 54 -12.12 6.84 -1.67
CA PRO A 54 -13.24 6.86 -2.60
C PRO A 54 -12.82 6.75 -4.06
N GLN A 55 -11.65 7.27 -4.45
CA GLN A 55 -11.15 7.14 -5.82
C GLN A 55 -10.78 5.70 -6.15
N THR A 56 -10.10 4.99 -5.24
CA THR A 56 -9.77 3.58 -5.39
C THR A 56 -11.02 2.72 -5.43
N LEU A 57 -12.01 3.02 -4.59
CA LEU A 57 -13.32 2.34 -4.62
C LEU A 57 -14.01 2.52 -5.97
N LYS A 58 -13.94 3.71 -6.56
CA LYS A 58 -14.49 3.99 -7.89
C LYS A 58 -13.83 3.13 -8.95
N LEU A 59 -12.49 3.04 -8.94
CA LEU A 59 -11.72 2.20 -9.87
C LEU A 59 -12.07 0.71 -9.72
N VAL A 60 -12.04 0.19 -8.50
CA VAL A 60 -12.41 -1.20 -8.17
C VAL A 60 -13.82 -1.55 -8.68
N LYS A 61 -14.79 -0.65 -8.49
CA LYS A 61 -16.15 -0.80 -9.02
C LYS A 61 -16.21 -0.77 -10.54
N GLN A 62 -15.47 0.13 -11.19
CA GLN A 62 -15.41 0.19 -12.66
C GLN A 62 -14.80 -1.07 -13.27
N LEU A 63 -13.89 -1.72 -12.54
CA LEU A 63 -13.27 -2.99 -12.93
C LEU A 63 -14.11 -4.22 -12.52
N ASN A 64 -15.27 -4.04 -11.88
CA ASN A 64 -16.14 -5.10 -11.37
C ASN A 64 -15.41 -6.12 -10.47
N LEU A 65 -14.48 -5.65 -9.65
CA LEU A 65 -13.74 -6.51 -8.72
C LEU A 65 -14.56 -6.73 -7.45
N ASP A 66 -14.66 -7.99 -7.03
CA ASP A 66 -15.23 -8.40 -5.74
C ASP A 66 -14.11 -8.83 -4.79
N ILE A 67 -13.39 -7.83 -4.26
CA ILE A 67 -12.27 -8.02 -3.34
C ILE A 67 -12.39 -7.07 -2.14
N PRO A 68 -11.92 -7.48 -0.95
CA PRO A 68 -11.82 -6.58 0.20
C PRO A 68 -11.03 -5.31 -0.14
N MET A 69 -11.59 -4.15 0.20
CA MET A 69 -10.90 -2.87 0.10
C MET A 69 -11.03 -2.08 1.42
N LEU A 70 -9.91 -1.83 2.09
CA LEU A 70 -9.92 -1.29 3.45
C LEU A 70 -9.19 0.06 3.54
N LYS A 71 -9.77 0.98 4.31
CA LYS A 71 -9.19 2.29 4.58
C LYS A 71 -8.14 2.18 5.69
N GLY A 72 -6.96 2.74 5.45
CA GLY A 72 -5.86 2.73 6.40
C GLY A 72 -5.51 4.11 6.96
N GLU A 73 -4.21 4.30 7.22
CA GLU A 73 -3.63 5.53 7.75
C GLU A 73 -3.95 6.74 6.86
N GLY A 74 -4.35 7.85 7.48
CA GLY A 74 -4.64 9.10 6.80
C GLY A 74 -3.58 10.18 6.93
N GLN A 75 -2.67 10.02 7.89
CA GLN A 75 -1.57 10.92 8.19
C GLN A 75 -0.56 10.21 9.10
N PRO A 76 0.71 10.62 9.11
CA PRO A 76 1.73 10.02 9.97
C PRO A 76 1.37 10.09 11.45
N GLY A 77 1.66 9.01 12.18
CA GLY A 77 1.48 8.95 13.63
C GLY A 77 0.02 8.78 14.06
N GLN A 78 -0.86 8.39 13.14
CA GLN A 78 -2.22 7.97 13.50
C GLN A 78 -2.18 6.69 14.35
N SER A 79 -3.25 6.45 15.13
CA SER A 79 -3.46 5.19 15.83
C SER A 79 -3.32 3.98 14.88
N PRO A 80 -2.68 2.87 15.31
CA PRO A 80 -2.57 1.66 14.51
C PRO A 80 -3.91 0.93 14.33
N ASP A 81 -4.93 1.30 15.11
CA ASP A 81 -6.28 0.74 15.06
C ASP A 81 -7.04 1.23 13.81
N THR A 82 -6.72 0.65 12.65
CA THR A 82 -7.34 0.97 11.36
C THR A 82 -7.87 -0.30 10.69
N PRO A 83 -8.94 -0.21 9.87
CA PRO A 83 -9.45 -1.36 9.12
C PRO A 83 -8.39 -2.03 8.24
N ALA A 84 -7.51 -1.26 7.61
CA ALA A 84 -6.39 -1.80 6.82
C ALA A 84 -5.42 -2.62 7.67
N ALA A 85 -4.99 -2.09 8.82
CA ALA A 85 -4.05 -2.80 9.70
C ALA A 85 -4.63 -4.12 10.23
N HIS A 86 -5.90 -4.12 10.66
CA HIS A 86 -6.59 -5.35 11.07
C HIS A 86 -6.71 -6.36 9.94
N PHE A 87 -7.09 -5.91 8.74
CA PHE A 87 -7.16 -6.79 7.56
C PHE A 87 -5.81 -7.43 7.22
N LEU A 88 -4.72 -6.66 7.26
CA LEU A 88 -3.38 -7.17 7.01
C LEU A 88 -3.02 -8.27 8.03
N VAL A 89 -3.25 -8.02 9.32
CA VAL A 89 -3.00 -8.99 10.39
C VAL A 89 -3.86 -10.25 10.21
N GLU A 90 -5.15 -10.08 9.96
CA GLU A 90 -6.05 -11.21 9.74
C GLU A 90 -5.63 -12.05 8.53
N ALA A 91 -5.31 -11.41 7.40
CA ALA A 91 -4.90 -12.10 6.19
C ALA A 91 -3.58 -12.87 6.39
N ALA A 92 -2.58 -12.23 7.02
CA ALA A 92 -1.30 -12.87 7.34
C ALA A 92 -1.48 -14.07 8.30
N ASN A 93 -2.39 -13.98 9.27
CA ASN A 93 -2.70 -15.09 10.17
C ASN A 93 -3.46 -16.24 9.49
N ARG A 94 -4.29 -15.96 8.48
CA ARG A 94 -5.01 -16.99 7.71
C ARG A 94 -4.12 -17.68 6.67
N HIS A 95 -3.09 -17.01 6.18
CA HIS A 95 -2.23 -17.48 5.09
C HIS A 95 -0.73 -17.32 5.42
N PRO A 96 -0.25 -17.93 6.53
CA PRO A 96 1.13 -17.74 6.99
C PRO A 96 2.13 -18.28 5.97
N GLY A 97 3.07 -17.43 5.56
CA GLY A 97 4.13 -17.75 4.60
C GLY A 97 3.67 -17.79 3.15
N GLU A 98 2.44 -17.35 2.83
CA GLU A 98 1.90 -17.39 1.47
C GLU A 98 1.74 -16.01 0.82
N ILE A 99 1.52 -14.96 1.61
CA ILE A 99 1.20 -13.61 1.11
C ILE A 99 2.47 -12.83 0.78
N ILE A 100 2.50 -12.25 -0.42
CA ILE A 100 3.39 -11.15 -0.74
C ILE A 100 2.64 -9.84 -0.58
N LEU A 101 3.20 -8.92 0.18
CA LEU A 101 2.64 -7.59 0.38
C LEU A 101 3.34 -6.59 -0.53
N LEU A 102 2.60 -5.98 -1.46
CA LEU A 102 3.10 -4.92 -2.33
C LEU A 102 2.64 -3.58 -1.79
N ALA A 103 3.56 -2.75 -1.32
CA ALA A 103 3.28 -1.40 -0.82
C ALA A 103 3.85 -0.36 -1.79
N THR A 104 2.96 0.43 -2.40
CA THR A 104 3.32 1.53 -3.31
C THR A 104 3.07 2.91 -2.74
N GLY A 105 2.55 3.00 -1.51
CA GLY A 105 2.43 4.23 -0.75
C GLY A 105 3.27 4.24 0.55
N PRO A 106 3.08 5.25 1.42
CA PRO A 106 3.67 5.32 2.75
C PRO A 106 3.36 4.08 3.61
N LEU A 107 4.39 3.54 4.28
CA LEU A 107 4.35 2.24 4.96
C LEU A 107 3.59 2.22 6.31
N GLY A 108 2.70 3.19 6.54
CA GLY A 108 1.94 3.37 7.77
C GLY A 108 1.06 2.18 8.13
N ASN A 109 0.39 1.59 7.14
CA ASN A 109 -0.47 0.43 7.34
C ASN A 109 0.34 -0.81 7.78
N LEU A 110 1.52 -1.01 7.20
CA LEU A 110 2.44 -2.09 7.56
C LEU A 110 2.98 -1.90 8.98
N TYR A 111 3.40 -0.69 9.30
CA TYR A 111 3.85 -0.33 10.65
C TYR A 111 2.72 -0.53 11.68
N ALA A 112 1.49 -0.12 11.35
CA ALA A 112 0.33 -0.33 12.21
C ALA A 112 0.03 -1.82 12.42
N ALA A 113 0.04 -2.62 11.35
CA ALA A 113 -0.13 -4.07 11.44
C ALA A 113 0.91 -4.72 12.36
N SER A 114 2.18 -4.30 12.27
CA SER A 114 3.25 -4.81 13.14
C SER A 114 3.12 -4.37 14.61
N LYS A 115 2.33 -3.34 14.91
CA LYS A 115 1.98 -2.96 16.28
C LYS A 115 0.82 -3.78 16.84
N LEU A 116 -0.11 -4.20 15.98
CA LEU A 116 -1.21 -5.07 16.36
C LEU A 116 -0.75 -6.53 16.54
N ASP A 117 0.19 -6.98 15.70
CA ASP A 117 0.74 -8.34 15.71
C ASP A 117 2.26 -8.28 15.53
N PRO A 118 3.06 -8.45 16.61
CA PRO A 118 4.52 -8.39 16.54
C PRO A 118 5.17 -9.40 15.60
N ASP A 119 4.50 -10.53 15.32
CA ASP A 119 4.98 -11.56 14.41
C ASP A 119 4.52 -11.35 12.96
N PHE A 120 3.79 -10.25 12.68
CA PHE A 120 3.16 -9.97 11.38
C PHE A 120 4.12 -10.18 10.19
N PHE A 121 5.31 -9.60 10.23
CA PHE A 121 6.26 -9.68 9.12
C PHE A 121 6.82 -11.10 8.91
N HIS A 122 6.93 -11.91 9.97
CA HIS A 122 7.38 -13.31 9.88
C HIS A 122 6.34 -14.22 9.22
N LYS A 123 5.08 -13.77 9.14
CA LYS A 123 3.98 -14.50 8.51
C LYS A 123 3.82 -14.17 7.03
N LEU A 124 4.59 -13.21 6.49
CA LEU A 124 4.58 -12.89 5.07
C LEU A 124 5.62 -13.72 4.31
N ASN A 125 5.29 -14.12 3.08
CA ASN A 125 6.26 -14.73 2.15
C ASN A 125 7.27 -13.69 1.63
N GLY A 126 6.83 -12.44 1.51
CA GLY A 126 7.70 -11.35 1.07
C GLY A 126 7.01 -10.00 1.12
N ILE A 127 7.83 -8.96 1.09
CA ILE A 127 7.37 -7.56 1.06
C ILE A 127 8.08 -6.89 -0.10
N CYS A 128 7.32 -6.28 -1.00
CA CYS A 128 7.83 -5.44 -2.06
C CYS A 128 7.39 -4.01 -1.79
N VAL A 129 8.33 -3.08 -1.72
CA VAL A 129 8.06 -1.67 -1.41
C VAL A 129 8.53 -0.79 -2.56
N MET A 130 7.72 0.21 -2.91
CA MET A 130 8.14 1.32 -3.77
C MET A 130 8.45 2.52 -2.88
N GLY A 131 9.71 2.92 -2.88
CA GLY A 131 10.14 4.13 -2.19
C GLY A 131 11.66 4.20 -2.04
N GLY A 132 12.10 5.37 -1.59
CA GLY A 132 13.49 5.76 -1.46
C GLY A 132 14.22 6.05 -2.77
N TYR A 133 15.40 6.66 -2.64
CA TYR A 133 16.39 6.79 -3.70
C TYR A 133 17.80 6.57 -3.11
N LEU A 134 18.75 6.11 -3.92
CA LEU A 134 20.13 5.92 -3.47
C LEU A 134 20.98 7.21 -3.62
N LYS A 135 20.52 8.14 -4.46
CA LYS A 135 21.17 9.43 -4.72
C LYS A 135 20.09 10.48 -4.97
N PRO A 136 20.31 11.76 -4.63
CA PRO A 136 19.34 12.82 -4.91
C PRO A 136 18.97 12.86 -6.40
N VAL A 137 17.66 12.86 -6.68
CA VAL A 137 17.14 12.99 -8.04
C VAL A 137 16.85 14.46 -8.31
N LYS A 138 17.38 14.99 -9.41
CA LYS A 138 17.19 16.39 -9.79
C LYS A 138 16.35 16.50 -11.05
N LEU A 139 15.38 17.41 -11.04
CA LEU A 139 14.67 17.88 -12.22
C LEU A 139 15.04 19.35 -12.47
N GLY A 140 16.06 19.56 -13.29
CA GLY A 140 16.70 20.87 -13.44
C GLY A 140 17.33 21.32 -12.12
N TYR A 141 16.85 22.44 -11.59
CA TYR A 141 17.33 23.00 -10.31
C TYR A 141 16.56 22.49 -9.07
N ARG A 142 15.50 21.69 -9.27
CA ARG A 142 14.67 21.17 -8.17
C ARG A 142 15.15 19.80 -7.72
N ASP A 143 15.36 19.63 -6.42
CA ASP A 143 15.53 18.31 -5.82
C ASP A 143 14.16 17.65 -5.68
N LEU A 144 14.00 16.49 -6.33
CA LEU A 144 12.83 15.66 -6.16
C LEU A 144 13.02 14.84 -4.88
N LYS A 145 12.21 15.16 -3.88
CA LYS A 145 12.08 14.30 -2.70
C LYS A 145 11.27 13.09 -3.11
N GLU A 146 11.72 11.92 -2.71
CA GLU A 146 10.89 10.74 -2.77
C GLU A 146 9.70 10.94 -1.83
N LEU A 147 8.53 10.44 -2.24
CA LEU A 147 7.28 10.74 -1.55
C LEU A 147 7.00 9.76 -0.40
N ASN A 148 7.01 8.46 -0.66
CA ASN A 148 6.44 7.45 0.25
C ASN A 148 7.17 7.35 1.59
N PHE A 149 8.49 7.18 1.56
CA PHE A 149 9.29 7.09 2.77
C PHE A 149 9.37 8.45 3.48
N SER A 150 9.43 9.55 2.73
CA SER A 150 9.44 10.89 3.31
C SER A 150 8.10 11.30 3.95
N ALA A 151 6.98 10.76 3.46
CA ALA A 151 5.65 11.07 3.96
C ALA A 151 5.42 10.49 5.36
N ASN A 152 5.92 9.29 5.65
CA ASN A 152 5.94 8.71 7.00
C ASN A 152 7.31 8.08 7.32
N PRO A 153 8.32 8.89 7.69
CA PRO A 153 9.69 8.41 7.87
C PRO A 153 9.85 7.48 9.08
N GLN A 154 9.00 7.62 10.09
CA GLN A 154 8.99 6.72 11.25
C GLN A 154 8.53 5.32 10.85
N ALA A 155 7.42 5.22 10.10
CA ALA A 155 6.94 3.95 9.58
C ALA A 155 7.97 3.34 8.62
N ALA A 156 8.53 4.15 7.70
CA ALA A 156 9.57 3.69 6.78
C ALA A 156 10.78 3.11 7.52
N HIS A 157 11.30 3.82 8.52
CA HIS A 157 12.40 3.32 9.35
C HIS A 157 12.03 2.00 10.05
N SER A 158 10.85 1.92 10.67
CA SER A 158 10.44 0.76 11.47
C SER A 158 10.09 -0.49 10.64
N VAL A 159 9.71 -0.31 9.38
CA VAL A 159 9.36 -1.41 8.47
C VAL A 159 10.61 -1.94 7.76
N LEU A 160 11.59 -1.08 7.48
CA LEU A 160 12.80 -1.43 6.75
C LEU A 160 13.97 -1.89 7.64
N TYR A 161 13.97 -1.54 8.94
CA TYR A 161 15.03 -1.83 9.91
C TYR A 161 14.45 -2.38 11.21
#